data_AF-A0A662WBS0-F1
#
_entry.id   AF-A0A662WBS0-F1
#
_cell.length_a   1.000
_cell.length_b   1.000
_cell.length_c   1.000
_cell.angle_alpha   90.00
_cell.angle_beta   90.00
_cell.angle_gamma   90.00
#
_symmetry.space_group_name_H-M   'P 1'
#
loop_
_entity.id
_entity.type
_entity.pdbx_description
1 polymer ?
#
loop_
_entity_poly.entity_id
_entity_poly.type
_entity_poly.pdbx_seq_one_letter_code
_entity_poly.pdbx_strand_id
1 'polypeptide(L)'
;MQVRTKMQHVLMKSDTKPVSSGRQKSAFPPNFVHSLDSTHMLLTAQRCLEEEKIAFAAVHDSYWTHACSVDIMSRRLREEFVHLYEQPLLEELLDELRMRFPQTEFEDLPDLGDLDLRSVLDSPYFFN
;
A
#
# COMPACT_ATOMS: atom_id res chain seq x y z
N MET A 1 -29.28 -2.07 3.04
CA MET A 1 -29.11 -1.92 4.50
C MET A 1 -28.68 -0.50 4.80
N GLN A 2 -29.20 0.12 5.86
CA GLN A 2 -28.89 1.49 6.21
C GLN A 2 -28.44 1.53 7.68
N VAL A 3 -27.26 2.09 7.93
CA VAL A 3 -26.70 2.24 9.27
C VAL A 3 -26.42 3.72 9.50
N ARG A 4 -27.03 4.29 10.53
CA ARG A 4 -26.88 5.70 10.88
C ARG A 4 -26.13 5.81 12.20
N THR A 5 -25.02 6.54 12.19
CA THR A 5 -24.26 6.88 13.40
C THR A 5 -24.36 8.38 13.65
N LYS A 6 -23.81 8.85 14.78
CA LYS A 6 -23.74 10.29 15.09
C LYS A 6 -22.85 11.08 14.13
N MET A 7 -21.90 10.41 13.46
CA MET A 7 -20.90 11.02 12.57
C MET A 7 -21.25 10.86 11.09
N GLN A 8 -21.86 9.75 10.71
CA GLN A 8 -22.09 9.44 9.30
C GLN A 8 -23.33 8.59 9.08
N HIS A 9 -23.83 8.66 7.86
CA HIS A 9 -24.97 7.90 7.40
C HIS A 9 -24.55 7.01 6.24
N VAL A 10 -24.47 5.70 6.49
CA VAL A 10 -24.00 4.73 5.51
C VAL A 10 -25.19 3.97 4.93
N LEU A 11 -25.42 4.16 3.63
CA LEU A 11 -26.41 3.44 2.86
C LEU A 11 -25.72 2.35 2.04
N MET A 12 -25.87 1.10 2.45
CA MET A 12 -25.51 -0.05 1.61
C MET A 12 -26.66 -0.37 0.67
N LYS A 13 -26.50 0.03 -0.59
CA LYS A 13 -27.37 -0.38 -1.69
C LYS A 13 -26.75 -1.60 -2.35
N SER A 14 -27.49 -2.70 -2.42
CA SER A 14 -27.10 -3.84 -3.27
C SER A 14 -27.25 -3.38 -4.72
N ASP A 15 -26.13 -3.16 -5.40
CA ASP A 15 -26.13 -2.92 -6.85
C ASP A 15 -25.94 -4.27 -7.53
N THR A 16 -27.01 -4.83 -8.10
CA THR A 16 -27.02 -6.11 -8.82
C THR A 16 -26.55 -5.96 -10.27
N LYS A 17 -26.02 -4.78 -10.63
CA LYS A 17 -25.49 -4.55 -11.98
C LYS A 17 -24.31 -5.47 -12.26
N PRO A 18 -24.19 -5.98 -13.49
CA PRO A 18 -23.06 -6.81 -13.86
C PRO A 18 -21.76 -6.02 -13.72
N VAL A 19 -20.70 -6.73 -13.33
CA VAL A 19 -19.35 -6.17 -13.22
C VAL A 19 -18.91 -5.71 -14.61
N SER A 20 -18.38 -4.48 -14.69
CA SER A 20 -17.77 -3.99 -15.92
C SER A 20 -16.35 -4.55 -16.04
N SER A 21 -16.19 -5.60 -16.85
CA SER A 21 -14.90 -6.27 -17.08
C SER A 21 -13.83 -5.32 -17.59
N GLY A 22 -14.17 -4.43 -18.53
CA GLY A 22 -13.25 -3.43 -19.06
C GLY A 22 -12.70 -2.49 -17.99
N ARG A 23 -13.56 -2.00 -17.08
CA ARG A 23 -13.13 -1.13 -15.98
C ARG A 23 -12.29 -1.88 -14.95
N GLN A 24 -12.63 -3.13 -14.62
CA GLN A 24 -11.84 -3.94 -13.70
C GLN A 24 -10.42 -4.17 -14.25
N LYS A 25 -10.30 -4.55 -15.54
CA LYS A 25 -9.01 -4.76 -16.18
C LYS A 25 -8.12 -3.51 -16.15
N SER A 26 -8.68 -2.34 -16.43
CA SER A 26 -7.90 -1.09 -16.44
C SER A 26 -7.62 -0.53 -15.04
N ALA A 27 -8.51 -0.76 -14.08
CA ALA A 27 -8.40 -0.17 -12.74
C ALA A 27 -7.59 -1.04 -11.77
N PHE A 28 -7.47 -2.34 -12.02
CA PHE A 28 -6.79 -3.25 -11.09
C PHE A 28 -5.31 -2.88 -10.85
N PRO A 29 -4.45 -2.72 -11.88
CA PRO A 29 -3.04 -2.41 -11.66
C PRO A 29 -2.80 -1.14 -10.83
N PRO A 30 -3.40 0.04 -11.15
CA PRO A 30 -3.18 1.23 -10.33
C PRO A 30 -3.75 1.09 -8.93
N ASN A 31 -4.89 0.42 -8.75
CA ASN A 31 -5.47 0.22 -7.42
C ASN A 31 -4.60 -0.68 -6.53
N PHE A 32 -3.95 -1.70 -7.11
CA PHE A 32 -3.05 -2.57 -6.36
C PHE A 32 -1.82 -1.78 -5.89
N VAL A 33 -1.16 -1.03 -6.77
CA VAL A 33 0.00 -0.19 -6.40
C VAL A 33 -0.40 0.85 -5.35
N HIS A 34 -1.51 1.56 -5.53
CA HIS A 34 -1.99 2.54 -4.53
C HIS A 34 -2.30 1.91 -3.17
N SER A 35 -2.73 0.63 -3.15
CA SER A 35 -2.94 -0.09 -1.90
C SER A 35 -1.62 -0.35 -1.17
N LEU A 36 -0.54 -0.64 -1.90
CA LEU A 36 0.81 -0.81 -1.34
C LEU A 36 1.36 0.53 -0.84
N ASP A 37 1.20 1.61 -1.61
CA ASP A 37 1.61 2.96 -1.19
C ASP A 37 0.89 3.38 0.10
N SER A 38 -0.40 3.05 0.20
CA SER A 38 -1.20 3.30 1.41
C SER A 38 -0.70 2.47 2.60
N THR A 39 -0.37 1.20 2.37
CA THR A 39 0.22 0.33 3.40
C THR A 39 1.55 0.87 3.88
N HIS A 40 2.44 1.27 2.97
CA HIS A 40 3.74 1.86 3.30
C HIS A 40 3.61 3.15 4.11
N MET A 41 2.67 4.03 3.72
CA MET A 41 2.34 5.24 4.49
C MET A 41 1.87 4.88 5.91
N LEU A 42 0.97 3.90 6.07
CA LEU A 42 0.43 3.51 7.36
C LEU A 42 1.48 2.89 8.28
N LEU A 43 2.34 2.01 7.75
CA LEU A 43 3.45 1.42 8.49
C LEU A 43 4.43 2.50 8.97
N THR A 44 4.80 3.42 8.07
CA THR A 44 5.66 4.56 8.40
C THR A 44 5.03 5.45 9.48
N ALA A 45 3.74 5.77 9.34
CA ALA A 45 3.00 6.57 10.31
C ALA A 45 2.99 5.89 11.69
N GLN A 46 2.74 4.57 11.73
CA GLN A 46 2.73 3.80 12.95
C GLN A 46 4.08 3.88 13.66
N ARG A 47 5.20 3.61 12.96
CA ARG A 47 6.55 3.74 13.54
C ARG A 47 6.84 5.14 14.07
N CYS A 48 6.50 6.17 13.29
CA CYS A 48 6.72 7.56 13.67
C CYS A 48 5.96 7.94 14.95
N LEU A 49 4.69 7.56 15.04
CA LEU A 49 3.82 7.91 16.17
C LEU A 49 4.08 7.04 17.41
N GLU A 50 4.29 5.73 17.23
CA GLU A 50 4.34 4.77 18.32
C GLU A 50 5.75 4.54 18.87
N GLU A 51 6.78 4.49 18.02
CA GLU A 51 8.15 4.20 18.44
C GLU A 51 8.97 5.46 18.61
N GLU A 52 8.98 6.33 17.59
CA GLU A 52 9.80 7.56 17.58
C GLU A 52 9.15 8.73 18.33
N LYS A 53 7.84 8.64 18.58
CA LYS A 53 7.04 9.69 19.25
C LYS A 53 7.13 11.05 18.55
N ILE A 54 7.21 11.05 17.22
CA ILE A 54 7.24 12.26 16.38
C ILE A 54 5.89 12.49 15.69
N ALA A 55 5.59 13.74 15.35
CA ALA A 55 4.41 14.06 14.56
C ALA A 55 4.55 13.48 13.14
N PHE A 56 3.44 13.01 12.57
CA PHE A 56 3.38 12.52 11.20
C PHE A 56 2.10 13.03 10.54
N ALA A 57 2.22 13.54 9.32
CA ALA A 57 1.10 13.88 8.46
C ALA A 57 1.41 13.40 7.04
N ALA A 58 0.37 13.03 6.29
CA ALA A 58 0.53 12.56 4.92
C ALA A 58 -0.59 13.07 4.01
N VAL A 59 -0.22 13.36 2.77
CA VAL A 59 -1.14 13.59 1.66
C VAL A 59 -0.65 12.73 0.50
N HIS A 60 -1.31 11.60 0.28
CA HIS A 60 -0.88 10.58 -0.68
C HIS A 60 0.55 10.10 -0.43
N ASP A 61 1.48 10.39 -1.35
CA ASP A 61 2.91 10.06 -1.33
C ASP A 61 3.78 11.18 -0.72
N SER A 62 3.17 12.24 -0.19
CA SER A 62 3.88 13.32 0.48
C SER A 62 3.76 13.20 1.99
N TYR A 63 4.90 13.09 2.70
CA TYR A 63 4.94 12.87 4.14
C TYR A 63 5.64 14.00 4.88
N TRP A 64 5.03 14.47 5.96
CA TRP A 64 5.45 15.66 6.71
C TRP A 64 5.62 15.35 8.20
N THR A 65 6.58 16.04 8.80
CA THR A 65 6.85 16.05 10.24
C THR A 65 7.42 17.42 10.64
N HIS A 66 7.78 17.61 11.91
CA HIS A 66 8.50 18.82 12.32
C HIS A 66 9.92 18.84 11.77
N ALA A 67 10.47 20.03 11.49
CA ALA A 67 11.80 20.16 10.87
C ALA A 67 12.93 19.43 11.63
N CYS A 68 12.84 19.36 12.96
CA CYS A 68 13.83 18.66 13.80
C CYS A 68 13.75 17.12 13.72
N SER A 69 12.69 16.55 13.14
CA SER A 69 12.45 15.11 13.07
C SER A 69 12.47 14.56 11.64
N VAL A 70 12.81 15.38 10.64
CA VAL A 70 12.85 14.98 9.22
C VAL A 70 13.81 13.80 9.00
N ASP A 71 15.00 13.83 9.59
CA ASP A 71 15.99 12.76 9.43
C ASP A 71 15.49 11.43 10.00
N ILE A 72 14.80 11.48 11.15
CA ILE A 72 14.20 10.31 11.79
C ILE A 72 13.10 9.73 10.90
N MET A 73 12.18 10.58 10.43
CA MET A 73 11.10 10.15 9.53
C MET A 73 11.65 9.57 8.22
N SER A 74 12.62 10.22 7.59
CA SER A 74 13.25 9.77 6.33
C SER A 74 13.90 8.40 6.47
N ARG A 75 14.55 8.13 7.62
CA ARG A 75 15.11 6.81 7.91
C ARG A 75 14.01 5.76 8.05
N ARG A 76 12.98 6.02 8.87
CA ARG A 76 11.87 5.07 9.09
C ARG A 76 11.10 4.77 7.82
N LEU A 77 10.90 5.78 6.98
CA LEU A 77 10.27 5.62 5.68
C LEU A 77 11.02 4.61 4.80
N ARG A 78 12.34 4.75 4.66
CA ARG A 78 13.17 3.81 3.87
C ARG A 78 13.15 2.40 4.47
N GLU A 79 13.23 2.29 5.79
CA GLU A 79 13.15 1.01 6.50
C GLU A 79 11.81 0.30 6.22
N GLU A 80 10.69 1.00 6.34
CA GLU A 80 9.37 0.42 6.09
C GLU A 80 9.11 0.13 4.61
N PHE A 81 9.74 0.87 3.69
CA PHE A 81 9.68 0.54 2.26
C PHE A 81 10.36 -0.80 1.98
N VAL A 82 11.59 -0.98 2.48
CA VAL A 82 12.31 -2.25 2.33
C VAL A 82 11.53 -3.37 3.03
N HIS A 83 11.02 -3.14 4.23
CA HIS A 83 10.22 -4.12 4.97
C HIS A 83 8.98 -4.60 4.20
N LEU A 84 8.26 -3.69 3.52
CA LEU A 84 7.08 -4.04 2.74
C LEU A 84 7.45 -4.79 1.47
N TYR A 85 8.44 -4.30 0.70
CA TYR A 85 8.78 -4.86 -0.61
C TYR A 85 9.75 -6.05 -0.57
N GLU A 86 10.34 -6.38 0.59
CA GLU A 86 11.03 -7.68 0.81
C GLU A 86 10.02 -8.85 0.90
N GLN A 87 8.72 -8.58 0.99
CA GLN A 87 7.67 -9.60 1.02
C GLN A 87 7.34 -10.10 -0.40
N PRO A 88 6.89 -11.36 -0.56
CA PRO A 88 6.53 -11.93 -1.85
C PRO A 88 5.11 -11.48 -2.28
N LEU A 89 4.94 -10.18 -2.49
CA LEU A 89 3.61 -9.54 -2.65
C LEU A 89 2.83 -10.07 -3.87
N LEU A 90 3.53 -10.39 -4.97
CA LEU A 90 2.86 -10.89 -6.19
C LEU A 90 2.52 -12.38 -6.06
N GLU A 91 3.32 -13.16 -5.34
CA GLU A 91 3.05 -14.54 -4.97
C GLU A 91 1.82 -14.63 -4.09
N GLU A 92 1.76 -13.82 -3.03
CA GLU A 92 0.60 -13.74 -2.15
C GLU A 92 -0.67 -13.34 -2.92
N LEU A 93 -0.57 -12.34 -3.79
CA LEU A 93 -1.67 -11.96 -4.67
C LEU A 93 -2.12 -13.10 -5.59
N LEU A 94 -1.18 -13.82 -6.21
CA LEU A 94 -1.48 -14.93 -7.11
C LEU A 94 -2.17 -16.08 -6.35
N ASP A 95 -1.73 -16.39 -5.14
CA ASP A 95 -2.34 -17.40 -4.28
C ASP A 95 -3.76 -17.00 -3.86
N GLU A 96 -3.99 -15.74 -3.51
CA GLU A 96 -5.33 -15.21 -3.24
C GLU A 96 -6.25 -15.32 -4.46
N LEU A 97 -5.74 -14.97 -5.65
CA LEU A 97 -6.50 -15.06 -6.90
C LEU A 97 -6.84 -16.50 -7.26
N ARG A 98 -5.91 -17.44 -7.11
CA ARG A 98 -6.14 -18.89 -7.30
C ARG A 98 -7.18 -19.43 -6.32
N MET A 99 -7.11 -19.03 -5.06
CA MET A 99 -8.08 -19.44 -4.04
C MET A 99 -9.48 -18.89 -4.33
N ARG A 100 -9.57 -17.63 -4.77
CA ARG A 100 -10.83 -16.95 -5.06
C ARG A 100 -11.46 -17.39 -6.37
N PHE A 101 -10.66 -17.77 -7.36
CA PHE A 101 -11.08 -18.15 -8.71
C PHE A 101 -10.46 -19.49 -9.13
N PRO A 102 -10.83 -20.62 -8.48
CA PRO A 102 -10.16 -21.91 -8.67
C PRO A 102 -10.36 -22.54 -10.05
N GLN A 103 -11.28 -22.00 -10.87
CA GLN A 103 -11.53 -22.47 -12.24
C GLN A 103 -10.79 -21.64 -13.29
N THR A 104 -10.07 -20.60 -12.87
CA THR A 104 -9.31 -19.71 -13.76
C THR A 104 -7.85 -20.14 -13.74
N GLU A 105 -7.27 -20.29 -14.94
CA GLU A 105 -5.82 -20.44 -15.08
C GLU A 105 -5.14 -19.07 -15.04
N PHE A 106 -4.07 -18.98 -14.27
CA PHE A 106 -3.23 -17.79 -14.15
C PHE A 106 -1.83 -18.11 -14.65
N GLU A 107 -1.23 -17.19 -15.38
CA GLU A 107 0.16 -17.28 -15.83
C GLU A 107 1.12 -17.25 -14.64
N ASP A 108 2.34 -17.74 -14.86
CA ASP A 108 3.41 -17.65 -13.86
C ASP A 108 3.85 -16.20 -13.66
N LEU A 109 4.42 -15.93 -12.49
CA LEU A 109 4.92 -14.61 -12.15
C LEU A 109 6.11 -14.22 -13.03
N PRO A 110 6.29 -12.92 -13.31
CA PRO A 110 7.50 -12.44 -13.97
C PRO A 110 8.73 -12.70 -13.08
N ASP A 111 9.87 -12.95 -13.74
CA ASP A 111 11.15 -13.06 -13.04
C ASP A 111 11.51 -11.74 -12.35
N LEU A 112 12.10 -11.85 -11.15
CA LEU A 112 12.65 -10.69 -10.44
C LEU A 112 13.92 -10.19 -11.14
N GLY A 113 14.13 -8.86 -11.08
CA GLY A 113 15.38 -8.23 -11.51
C GLY A 113 16.53 -8.46 -10.53
N ASP A 114 17.64 -7.75 -10.76
CA ASP A 114 18.88 -7.81 -9.98
C ASP A 114 19.05 -6.67 -8.96
N LEU A 115 17.98 -5.88 -8.74
CA LEU A 115 17.98 -4.78 -7.78
C LEU A 115 18.16 -5.30 -6.35
N ASP A 116 19.22 -4.83 -5.67
CA ASP A 116 19.32 -4.97 -4.22
C ASP A 116 18.41 -3.95 -3.54
N LEU A 117 17.23 -4.38 -3.09
CA LEU A 117 16.25 -3.52 -2.45
C LEU A 117 16.82 -2.78 -1.22
N ARG A 118 17.82 -3.35 -0.54
CA ARG A 118 18.44 -2.72 0.63
C ARG A 118 19.23 -1.48 0.29
N SER A 119 19.59 -1.25 -0.98
CA SER A 119 20.20 0.00 -1.42
C SER A 119 19.31 1.22 -1.19
N VAL A 120 17.99 1.02 -1.05
CA VAL A 120 17.04 2.09 -0.69
C VAL A 120 17.37 2.70 0.68
N LEU A 121 17.91 1.91 1.61
CA LEU A 121 18.28 2.39 2.94
C LEU A 121 19.33 3.50 2.89
N ASP A 122 20.14 3.57 1.86
CA ASP A 122 21.18 4.58 1.69
C ASP A 122 20.85 5.64 0.64
N SER A 123 19.65 5.61 0.05
CA SER A 123 19.26 6.52 -1.03
C SER A 123 18.77 7.88 -0.48
N PRO A 124 19.55 8.97 -0.64
CA PRO A 124 19.21 10.27 -0.06
C PRO A 124 18.04 10.96 -0.78
N TYR A 125 17.74 10.55 -2.01
CA TYR A 125 16.69 11.13 -2.86
C TYR A 125 15.48 10.22 -3.02
N PHE A 126 15.37 9.17 -2.20
CA PHE A 126 14.22 8.27 -2.25
C PHE A 126 12.91 9.02 -1.96
N PHE A 127 12.91 9.84 -0.90
CA PHE A 127 11.89 10.84 -0.59
C PHE A 127 12.62 12.12 -0.15
N ASN A 128 12.28 13.26 -0.77
CA ASN A 128 12.91 14.56 -0.58
C ASN A 128 11.85 15.63 -0.28
#